data_AF-A0A9E2YJN0-F1
#
_entry.id   AF-A0A9E2YJN0-F1
#
_cell.length_a   1.000
_cell.length_b   1.000
_cell.length_c   1.000
_cell.angle_alpha   90.00
_cell.angle_beta   90.00
_cell.angle_gamma   90.00
#
_symmetry.space_group_name_H-M   'P 1'
#
loop_
_entity.id
_entity.type
_entity.pdbx_description
1 polymer ?
#
loop_
_entity_poly.entity_id
_entity_poly.type
_entity_poly.pdbx_seq_one_letter_code
_entity_poly.pdbx_strand_id
1 'polypeptide(L)'
;MTASDSDGPDRFRFLATFVAGRALEVADAPAGEAAYTDGQTIFVSAGGTTVQQRREVLMQSALLGAGSLDQRMVKALRARPVVARRYLALEGRRVLAELAADNPLAAANRPADQASTASAHESLEVARGREDVADPPGWFGVIRPSRLLTSAPGPGSRATDKELRLEFDPLDLPETDDDGDREQPRESKILKLFENPLFNSKALSDYFRKLFGNSRAPGEGAAGAELQVRSVRRVTAVGADARPLPTRIHFTDDGKPGAAVGVGGALYPEWDVHNNRYRPQWCRVIDFPLTVAADVSSAGVPHDEVLRKRLSRIGLGPKVLRGRPDGDDLDIEALTNLFVDLRSGYSPPENVYLERRKLARNLGVLILLDASGSATDTDADGLAVHDHQRRAAAILAATLDELGDRVAVYAFRSHGRQAVHLQAIKTFGQSFGAIGRARLNQLEPSGYTRLGAGIRGAGEILKAEAGTPNRLLVVLSDGFPYDDGYEGRYAEADAFKALEELRADGVACLCLAIGTATTDSLRRVFGSASYACAATLAELSPRMDELFLSSLRELAAPRSARGE
;
A
#
# COMPACT_ATOMS: atom_id res chain seq x y z
N MET A 1 -19.54 19.87 -2.04
CA MET A 1 -18.69 21.06 -2.24
C MET A 1 -19.53 22.27 -1.89
N THR A 2 -19.42 22.73 -0.63
CA THR A 2 -20.12 23.93 -0.15
C THR A 2 -19.31 25.15 -0.53
N ALA A 3 -19.92 26.07 -1.27
CA ALA A 3 -19.39 27.38 -1.57
C ALA A 3 -19.12 28.11 -0.24
N SER A 4 -17.86 28.33 0.08
CA SER A 4 -17.43 29.19 1.18
C SER A 4 -17.06 30.56 0.63
N ASP A 5 -17.47 31.59 1.38
CA ASP A 5 -17.29 33.03 1.19
C ASP A 5 -16.15 33.47 0.26
N SER A 6 -16.52 34.03 -0.89
CA SER A 6 -15.61 34.41 -1.97
C SER A 6 -14.96 35.79 -1.82
N ASP A 7 -14.71 36.26 -0.59
CA ASP A 7 -14.02 37.55 -0.37
C ASP A 7 -12.66 37.44 0.32
N GLY A 8 -12.26 36.24 0.73
CA GLY A 8 -10.93 35.94 1.24
C GLY A 8 -9.86 35.76 0.14
N PRO A 9 -8.56 35.79 0.51
CA PRO A 9 -7.45 35.60 -0.44
C PRO A 9 -7.43 34.21 -1.10
N ASP A 10 -8.13 33.23 -0.52
CA ASP A 10 -8.33 31.87 -1.05
C ASP A 10 -8.85 31.83 -2.49
N ARG A 11 -9.58 32.86 -2.94
CA ARG A 11 -10.05 32.97 -4.33
C ARG A 11 -8.94 32.93 -5.38
N PHE A 12 -7.70 33.26 -4.99
CA PHE A 12 -6.53 33.22 -5.88
C PHE A 12 -5.77 31.89 -5.85
N ARG A 13 -6.22 30.91 -5.06
CA ARG A 13 -5.60 29.59 -4.96
C ARG A 13 -5.40 28.90 -6.30
N PHE A 14 -6.40 28.98 -7.18
CA PHE A 14 -6.33 28.39 -8.52
C PHE A 14 -5.24 29.06 -9.37
N LEU A 15 -5.15 30.39 -9.33
CA LEU A 15 -4.11 31.15 -10.02
C LEU A 15 -2.71 30.79 -9.50
N ALA A 16 -2.55 30.74 -8.17
CA ALA A 16 -1.28 30.37 -7.53
C ALA A 16 -0.81 28.98 -7.96
N THR A 17 -1.72 28.00 -7.89
CA THR A 17 -1.43 26.60 -8.25
C THR A 17 -1.10 26.44 -9.73
N PHE A 18 -1.83 27.14 -10.61
CA PHE A 18 -1.60 27.10 -12.05
C PHE A 18 -0.25 27.70 -12.43
N VAL A 19 0.11 28.87 -11.90
CA VAL A 19 1.36 29.56 -12.22
C VAL A 19 2.57 28.81 -11.66
N ALA A 20 2.47 28.27 -10.44
CA ALA A 20 3.59 27.57 -9.82
C ALA A 20 3.78 26.12 -10.31
N GLY A 21 2.79 25.55 -11.02
CA GLY A 21 2.80 24.15 -11.46
C GLY A 21 2.77 23.13 -10.30
N ARG A 22 2.36 23.55 -9.10
CA ARG A 22 2.26 22.74 -7.87
C ARG A 22 1.12 23.25 -6.99
N ALA A 23 0.56 22.38 -6.14
CA ALA A 23 -0.48 22.77 -5.20
C ALA A 23 0.04 23.81 -4.21
N LEU A 24 -0.63 24.97 -4.15
CA LEU A 24 -0.34 26.05 -3.21
C LEU A 24 -1.62 26.54 -2.52
N GLU A 25 -1.49 26.96 -1.26
CA GLU A 25 -2.51 27.69 -0.50
C GLU A 25 -2.27 29.21 -0.59
N VAL A 26 -3.30 30.03 -0.34
CA VAL A 26 -3.17 31.50 -0.31
C VAL A 26 -3.84 32.05 0.95
N ALA A 27 -3.09 32.76 1.77
CA ALA A 27 -3.56 33.30 3.04
C ALA A 27 -3.21 34.78 3.20
N ASP A 28 -3.83 35.46 4.17
CA ASP A 28 -3.44 36.82 4.54
C ASP A 28 -2.16 36.80 5.40
N ALA A 29 -1.23 37.69 5.09
CA ALA A 29 -0.06 37.98 5.91
C ALA A 29 -0.49 38.71 7.20
N PRO A 30 0.28 38.60 8.30
CA PRO A 30 0.06 39.41 9.49
C PRO A 30 -0.01 40.91 9.16
N ALA A 31 -0.83 41.65 9.92
CA ALA A 31 -1.09 43.08 9.64
C ALA A 31 0.21 43.89 9.57
N GLY A 32 0.39 44.63 8.46
CA GLY A 32 1.58 45.44 8.21
C GLY A 32 2.75 44.69 7.55
N GLU A 33 2.62 43.40 7.25
CA GLU A 33 3.64 42.65 6.53
C GLU A 33 3.44 42.69 5.00
N ALA A 34 4.55 42.76 4.27
CA ALA A 34 4.58 42.61 2.82
C ALA A 34 4.37 41.15 2.42
N ALA A 35 3.90 40.90 1.20
CA ALA A 35 3.66 39.55 0.71
C ALA A 35 4.92 38.65 0.74
N TYR A 36 4.77 37.37 1.08
CA TYR A 36 5.86 36.40 1.11
C TYR A 36 5.35 34.97 0.89
N THR A 37 6.25 34.00 0.76
CA THR A 37 5.89 32.58 0.71
C THR A 37 6.80 31.73 1.59
N ASP A 38 6.25 30.64 2.13
CA ASP A 38 6.99 29.58 2.81
C ASP A 38 7.20 28.33 1.92
N GLY A 39 6.86 28.43 0.63
CA GLY A 39 6.97 27.33 -0.34
C GLY A 39 5.73 26.43 -0.46
N GLN A 40 4.78 26.52 0.47
CA GLN A 40 3.49 25.81 0.44
C GLN A 40 2.30 26.78 0.40
N THR A 41 2.43 27.91 1.10
CA THR A 41 1.44 28.98 1.21
C THR A 41 2.02 30.28 0.70
N ILE A 42 1.22 31.04 -0.05
CA ILE A 42 1.52 32.44 -0.39
C ILE A 42 0.72 33.34 0.56
N PHE A 43 1.44 34.18 1.31
CA PHE A 43 0.86 35.17 2.21
C PHE A 43 0.80 36.51 1.49
N VAL A 44 -0.41 37.06 1.29
CA VAL A 44 -0.66 38.36 0.64
C VAL A 44 -0.94 39.46 1.65
N SER A 45 -0.77 40.73 1.30
CA SER A 45 -0.99 41.82 2.25
C SER A 45 -2.46 41.89 2.71
N ALA A 46 -2.67 41.78 4.03
CA ALA A 46 -3.98 41.85 4.67
C ALA A 46 -4.66 43.21 4.40
N GLY A 47 -5.91 43.18 3.94
CA GLY A 47 -6.68 44.38 3.58
C GLY A 47 -6.23 45.08 2.29
N GLY A 48 -5.36 44.44 1.49
CA GLY A 48 -4.99 44.93 0.16
C GLY A 48 -6.15 44.87 -0.83
N THR A 49 -6.13 45.74 -1.85
CA THR A 49 -7.13 45.66 -2.93
C THR A 49 -7.03 44.35 -3.70
N THR A 50 -8.12 43.86 -4.27
CA THR A 50 -8.16 42.64 -5.10
C THR A 50 -7.10 42.65 -6.22
N VAL A 51 -6.85 43.81 -6.82
CA VAL A 51 -5.84 43.97 -7.88
C VAL A 51 -4.42 43.80 -7.32
N GLN A 52 -4.16 44.34 -6.13
CA GLN A 52 -2.87 44.23 -5.46
C GLN A 52 -2.60 42.78 -5.02
N GLN A 53 -3.54 42.14 -4.32
CA GLN A 53 -3.39 40.74 -3.90
C GLN A 53 -3.16 39.81 -5.09
N ARG A 54 -3.87 40.03 -6.21
CA ARG A 54 -3.65 39.25 -7.45
C ARG A 54 -2.23 39.40 -8.00
N ARG A 55 -1.65 40.61 -7.94
CA ARG A 55 -0.28 40.88 -8.37
C ARG A 55 0.74 40.19 -7.44
N GLU A 56 0.52 40.27 -6.13
CA GLU A 56 1.35 39.61 -5.12
C GLU A 56 1.34 38.08 -5.30
N VAL A 57 0.17 37.47 -5.49
CA VAL A 57 0.04 36.04 -5.78
C VAL A 57 0.77 35.66 -7.05
N LEU A 58 0.57 36.41 -8.13
CA LEU A 58 1.24 36.17 -9.41
C LEU A 58 2.77 36.19 -9.26
N MET A 59 3.31 37.16 -8.52
CA MET A 59 4.75 37.32 -8.33
C MET A 59 5.36 36.17 -7.51
N GLN A 60 4.76 35.85 -6.36
CA GLN A 60 5.27 34.80 -5.47
C GLN A 60 5.14 33.40 -6.10
N SER A 61 4.01 33.12 -6.77
CA SER A 61 3.82 31.85 -7.48
C SER A 61 4.76 31.71 -8.69
N ALA A 62 5.06 32.81 -9.38
CA ALA A 62 6.00 32.77 -10.51
C ALA A 62 7.44 32.47 -10.04
N LEU A 63 7.91 33.06 -8.93
CA LEU A 63 9.21 32.73 -8.33
C LEU A 63 9.31 31.25 -7.95
N LEU A 64 8.21 30.68 -7.43
CA LEU A 64 8.14 29.26 -7.11
C LEU A 64 8.12 28.38 -8.37
N GLY A 65 7.36 28.76 -9.40
CA GLY A 65 7.25 28.02 -10.65
C GLY A 65 8.55 28.00 -11.45
N ALA A 66 9.31 29.10 -11.43
CA ALA A 66 10.60 29.23 -12.10
C ALA A 66 11.76 28.53 -11.37
N GLY A 67 11.54 27.97 -10.17
CA GLY A 67 12.59 27.37 -9.36
C GLY A 67 13.56 28.39 -8.73
N SER A 68 13.24 29.68 -8.78
CA SER A 68 14.06 30.79 -8.29
C SER A 68 14.25 30.81 -6.78
N LEU A 69 13.48 30.00 -6.04
CA LEU A 69 13.53 29.84 -4.59
C LEU A 69 14.01 28.44 -4.15
N ASP A 70 14.84 27.77 -4.97
CA ASP A 70 15.48 26.51 -4.58
C ASP A 70 16.41 26.69 -3.35
N GLN A 71 16.60 25.63 -2.57
CA GLN A 71 17.32 25.59 -1.29
C GLN A 71 18.72 26.21 -1.40
N ARG A 72 19.43 26.00 -2.52
CA ARG A 72 20.76 26.59 -2.77
C ARG A 72 20.71 28.12 -2.87
N MET A 73 19.73 28.65 -3.59
CA MET A 73 19.54 30.10 -3.74
C MET A 73 19.08 30.70 -2.41
N VAL A 74 18.14 30.06 -1.72
CA VAL A 74 17.62 30.54 -0.44
C VAL A 74 18.71 30.55 0.66
N LYS A 75 19.55 29.51 0.75
CA LYS A 75 20.70 29.48 1.68
C LYS A 75 21.66 30.65 1.44
N ALA A 76 21.88 31.04 0.18
CA ALA A 76 22.73 32.17 -0.17
C ALA A 76 22.17 33.54 0.24
N LEU A 77 20.86 33.65 0.49
CA LEU A 77 20.17 34.88 0.89
C LEU A 77 19.96 34.97 2.41
N ARG A 78 20.19 33.88 3.16
CA ARG A 78 20.04 33.84 4.62
C ARG A 78 20.95 34.88 5.29
N ALA A 79 20.40 35.58 6.28
CA ALA A 79 21.06 36.67 7.01
C ALA A 79 21.59 37.84 6.13
N ARG A 80 21.11 37.98 4.89
CA ARG A 80 21.54 39.03 3.94
C ARG A 80 20.36 39.78 3.32
N PRO A 81 19.64 40.62 4.10
CA PRO A 81 18.38 41.25 3.64
C PRO A 81 18.57 42.18 2.43
N VAL A 82 19.71 42.89 2.35
CA VAL A 82 20.03 43.78 1.21
C VAL A 82 20.21 42.97 -0.08
N VAL A 83 20.91 41.84 0.00
CA VAL A 83 21.13 40.95 -1.15
C VAL A 83 19.81 40.28 -1.55
N ALA A 84 18.98 39.85 -0.59
CA ALA A 84 17.66 39.29 -0.87
C ALA A 84 16.74 40.28 -1.59
N ARG A 85 16.76 41.55 -1.20
CA ARG A 85 16.00 42.62 -1.87
C ARG A 85 16.49 42.91 -3.29
N ARG A 86 17.82 42.98 -3.49
CA ARG A 86 18.45 43.13 -4.82
C ARG A 86 18.13 41.93 -5.71
N TYR A 87 18.22 40.72 -5.17
CA TYR A 87 17.88 39.48 -5.87
C TYR A 87 16.41 39.46 -6.29
N LEU A 88 15.48 39.79 -5.39
CA LEU A 88 14.05 39.86 -5.69
C LEU A 88 13.75 40.85 -6.83
N ALA A 89 14.45 41.99 -6.86
CA ALA A 89 14.28 42.98 -7.92
C ALA A 89 14.71 42.45 -9.30
N LEU A 90 15.86 41.80 -9.38
CA LEU A 90 16.39 41.22 -10.63
C LEU A 90 15.56 40.02 -11.08
N GLU A 91 15.42 39.06 -10.17
CA GLU A 91 14.79 37.78 -10.46
C GLU A 91 13.28 37.92 -10.69
N GLY A 92 12.62 38.83 -9.97
CA GLY A 92 11.20 39.10 -10.20
C GLY A 92 10.93 39.70 -11.58
N ARG A 93 11.79 40.59 -12.06
CA ARG A 93 11.69 41.12 -13.44
C ARG A 93 11.93 40.02 -14.47
N ARG A 94 12.94 39.17 -14.26
CA ARG A 94 13.28 38.04 -15.13
C ARG A 94 12.12 37.05 -15.26
N VAL A 95 11.63 36.56 -14.12
CA VAL A 95 10.56 35.56 -14.07
C VAL A 95 9.25 36.09 -14.65
N LEU A 96 8.90 37.36 -14.39
CA LEU A 96 7.72 37.96 -15.01
C LEU A 96 7.88 38.14 -16.52
N ALA A 97 9.09 38.47 -17.00
CA ALA A 97 9.36 38.59 -18.43
C ALA A 97 9.27 37.25 -19.16
N GLU A 98 9.73 36.16 -18.51
CA GLU A 98 9.60 34.79 -19.00
C GLU A 98 8.14 34.33 -19.01
N LEU A 99 7.41 34.52 -17.91
CA LEU A 99 6.01 34.13 -17.79
C LEU A 99 5.09 34.96 -18.71
N ALA A 100 5.48 36.19 -19.07
CA ALA A 100 4.72 37.05 -19.97
C ALA A 100 4.61 36.50 -21.40
N ALA A 101 5.45 35.53 -21.80
CA ALA A 101 5.32 34.87 -23.10
C ALA A 101 4.02 34.06 -23.21
N ASP A 102 3.62 33.40 -22.12
CA ASP A 102 2.52 32.43 -22.11
C ASP A 102 1.35 32.83 -21.19
N ASN A 103 1.48 33.92 -20.40
CA ASN A 103 0.48 34.36 -19.45
C ASN A 103 0.10 35.85 -19.62
N PRO A 104 -1.14 36.15 -20.08
CA PRO A 104 -1.61 37.53 -20.26
C PRO A 104 -1.59 38.39 -18.98
N LEU A 105 -1.78 37.78 -17.80
CA LEU A 105 -1.71 38.51 -16.53
C LEU A 105 -0.27 38.92 -16.20
N ALA A 106 0.73 38.09 -16.53
CA ALA A 106 2.13 38.46 -16.38
C ALA A 106 2.53 39.55 -17.38
N ALA A 107 2.07 39.45 -18.62
CA ALA A 107 2.29 40.48 -19.64
C ALA A 107 1.74 41.86 -19.21
N ALA A 108 0.55 41.91 -18.60
CA ALA A 108 -0.06 43.13 -18.11
C ALA A 108 0.66 43.76 -16.90
N ASN A 109 1.48 42.99 -16.18
CA ASN A 109 2.22 43.44 -14.99
C ASN A 109 3.73 43.46 -15.22
N ARG A 110 4.18 43.40 -16.48
CA ARG A 110 5.60 43.44 -16.83
C ARG A 110 6.17 44.83 -16.51
N PRO A 111 7.24 44.91 -15.69
CA PRO A 111 7.93 46.17 -15.44
C PRO A 111 8.56 46.72 -16.74
N ALA A 112 8.66 48.05 -16.86
CA ALA A 112 9.12 48.72 -18.07
C ALA A 112 10.58 48.43 -18.43
N ASP A 113 11.41 48.11 -17.44
CA ASP A 113 12.82 47.77 -17.63
C ASP A 113 13.00 46.32 -18.12
N GLN A 114 13.94 46.11 -19.04
CA GLN A 114 14.30 44.80 -19.53
C GLN A 114 14.98 43.97 -18.43
N ALA A 115 14.70 42.66 -18.40
CA ALA A 115 15.42 41.74 -17.53
C ALA A 115 16.91 41.74 -17.91
N SER A 116 17.77 42.08 -16.95
CA SER A 116 19.22 42.18 -17.17
C SER A 116 19.97 40.86 -16.97
N THR A 117 19.28 39.80 -16.52
CA THR A 117 19.88 38.49 -16.20
C THR A 117 19.18 37.35 -16.93
N ALA A 118 19.93 36.33 -17.33
CA ALA A 118 19.43 35.17 -18.07
C ALA A 118 19.05 33.99 -17.17
N SER A 119 19.53 33.94 -15.92
CA SER A 119 19.24 32.86 -14.98
C SER A 119 19.14 33.33 -13.53
N ALA A 120 18.49 32.52 -12.68
CA ALA A 120 18.42 32.78 -11.23
C ALA A 120 19.81 32.84 -10.57
N HIS A 121 20.75 32.04 -11.04
CA HIS A 121 22.13 32.07 -10.54
C HIS A 121 22.83 33.40 -10.87
N GLU A 122 22.65 33.89 -12.09
CA GLU A 122 23.18 35.19 -12.51
C GLU A 122 22.52 36.35 -11.75
N SER A 123 21.20 36.30 -11.53
CA SER A 123 20.48 37.25 -10.67
C SER A 123 21.09 37.31 -9.26
N LEU A 124 21.50 36.17 -8.70
CA LEU A 124 22.14 36.11 -7.38
C LEU A 124 23.56 36.69 -7.38
N GLU A 125 24.35 36.44 -8.42
CA GLU A 125 25.70 36.98 -8.54
C GLU A 125 25.69 38.50 -8.73
N VAL A 126 24.81 39.03 -9.57
CA VAL A 126 24.61 40.48 -9.74
C VAL A 126 24.07 41.11 -8.44
N ALA A 127 23.19 40.42 -7.73
CA ALA A 127 22.69 40.88 -6.43
C ALA A 127 23.80 40.97 -5.36
N ARG A 128 24.84 40.13 -5.44
CA ARG A 128 26.03 40.17 -4.57
C ARG A 128 27.06 41.22 -5.01
N GLY A 129 27.04 41.60 -6.27
CA GLY A 129 27.93 42.59 -6.86
C GLY A 129 27.68 44.02 -6.39
N ARG A 130 28.45 44.96 -6.98
CA ARG A 130 28.34 46.41 -6.71
C ARG A 130 27.51 47.16 -7.74
N GLU A 131 26.88 46.45 -8.67
CA GLU A 131 26.05 47.06 -9.71
C GLU A 131 24.85 47.80 -9.10
N ASP A 132 24.42 48.88 -9.74
CA ASP A 132 23.24 49.62 -9.33
C ASP A 132 21.98 48.87 -9.76
N VAL A 133 21.13 48.50 -8.80
CA VAL A 133 19.95 47.68 -9.02
C VAL A 133 18.75 48.45 -8.50
N ALA A 134 17.85 48.85 -9.40
CA ALA A 134 16.62 49.53 -9.05
C ALA A 134 15.77 48.68 -8.10
N ASP A 135 15.23 49.31 -7.06
CA ASP A 135 14.44 48.65 -6.02
C ASP A 135 13.22 47.87 -6.58
N PRO A 136 12.81 46.76 -5.94
CA PRO A 136 11.64 46.01 -6.36
C PRO A 136 10.37 46.82 -6.05
N PRO A 137 9.34 46.78 -6.92
CA PRO A 137 8.02 47.32 -6.60
C PRO A 137 7.47 46.71 -5.31
N GLY A 138 6.72 47.48 -4.50
CA GLY A 138 6.22 47.00 -3.21
C GLY A 138 5.37 45.72 -3.28
N TRP A 139 4.66 45.50 -4.38
CA TRP A 139 3.86 44.29 -4.61
C TRP A 139 4.71 43.03 -4.93
N PHE A 140 6.03 43.17 -5.12
CA PHE A 140 6.91 42.01 -5.21
C PHE A 140 7.03 41.28 -3.86
N GLY A 141 6.76 41.96 -2.76
CA GLY A 141 6.85 41.36 -1.43
C GLY A 141 8.29 41.23 -0.93
N VAL A 142 8.54 40.20 -0.12
CA VAL A 142 9.82 39.94 0.52
C VAL A 142 10.14 38.44 0.49
N ILE A 143 11.40 38.08 0.24
CA ILE A 143 11.89 36.71 0.39
C ILE A 143 12.25 36.49 1.85
N ARG A 144 11.69 35.44 2.48
CA ARG A 144 12.00 35.03 3.86
C ARG A 144 12.77 33.71 3.89
N PRO A 145 14.12 33.73 3.88
CA PRO A 145 14.91 32.51 3.78
C PRO A 145 14.68 31.50 4.90
N SER A 146 14.47 31.96 6.13
CA SER A 146 14.20 31.07 7.27
C SER A 146 12.92 30.24 7.07
N ARG A 147 11.83 30.87 6.63
CA ARG A 147 10.55 30.18 6.35
C ARG A 147 10.66 29.18 5.20
N LEU A 148 11.42 29.51 4.16
CA LEU A 148 11.65 28.65 2.99
C LEU A 148 12.56 27.46 3.28
N LEU A 149 13.46 27.56 4.27
CA LEU A 149 14.36 26.47 4.66
C LEU A 149 13.74 25.52 5.69
N THR A 150 12.82 26.00 6.53
CA THR A 150 12.10 25.19 7.53
C THR A 150 10.94 24.39 6.92
N SER A 151 10.45 24.79 5.75
CA SER A 151 9.34 24.12 5.07
C SER A 151 9.83 22.84 4.39
N ALA A 152 9.59 21.69 5.02
CA ALA A 152 9.78 20.39 4.38
C ALA A 152 8.80 20.24 3.20
N PRO A 153 9.21 19.59 2.08
CA PRO A 153 8.32 19.37 0.95
C PRO A 153 7.08 18.57 1.39
N GLY A 154 5.90 19.18 1.24
CA GLY A 154 4.63 18.53 1.50
C GLY A 154 4.26 17.50 0.43
N PRO A 155 3.24 16.65 0.71
CA PRO A 155 2.77 15.65 -0.24
C PRO A 155 2.36 16.29 -1.58
N GLY A 156 2.91 15.80 -2.69
CA GLY A 156 2.59 16.29 -4.05
C GLY A 156 3.65 17.18 -4.72
N SER A 157 4.81 17.36 -4.09
CA SER A 157 5.98 17.95 -4.75
C SER A 157 6.60 16.97 -5.76
N ARG A 158 7.16 17.49 -6.85
CA ARG A 158 7.84 16.69 -7.88
C ARG A 158 9.15 16.16 -7.28
N ALA A 159 9.33 14.84 -7.26
CA ALA A 159 10.51 14.21 -6.66
C ALA A 159 11.81 14.81 -7.22
N THR A 160 12.72 15.20 -6.34
CA THR A 160 14.01 15.75 -6.74
C THR A 160 14.95 14.63 -7.19
N ASP A 161 15.92 14.96 -8.06
CA ASP A 161 16.87 13.97 -8.62
C ASP A 161 17.76 13.32 -7.52
N LYS A 162 17.83 13.94 -6.33
CA LYS A 162 18.47 13.38 -5.12
C LYS A 162 17.60 12.33 -4.42
N GLU A 163 16.29 12.55 -4.31
CA GLU A 163 15.34 11.58 -3.72
C GLU A 163 15.20 10.33 -4.60
N LEU A 164 15.28 10.48 -5.93
CA LEU A 164 15.32 9.37 -6.87
C LEU A 164 16.58 8.49 -6.73
N ARG A 165 17.64 9.02 -6.11
CA ARG A 165 18.93 8.33 -5.90
C ARG A 165 19.15 7.83 -4.49
N LEU A 166 18.22 8.07 -3.56
CA LEU A 166 18.31 7.68 -2.14
C LEU A 166 19.62 8.15 -1.46
N GLU A 167 20.16 9.30 -1.87
CA GLU A 167 21.35 9.88 -1.24
C GLU A 167 20.93 10.71 -0.01
N PHE A 168 21.31 10.24 1.18
CA PHE A 168 21.16 10.98 2.44
C PHE A 168 22.42 11.80 2.71
N ASP A 169 22.26 13.12 2.85
CA ASP A 169 23.34 14.05 3.23
C ASP A 169 23.21 14.37 4.74
N PRO A 170 24.21 14.07 5.59
CA PRO A 170 24.11 14.24 7.05
C PRO A 170 23.96 15.68 7.56
N LEU A 171 23.93 16.66 6.65
CA LEU A 171 23.82 18.09 6.96
C LEU A 171 22.38 18.62 6.99
N ASP A 172 21.36 17.75 6.81
CA ASP A 172 19.94 18.13 6.86
C ASP A 172 19.30 18.01 8.27
N LEU A 173 20.11 18.08 9.33
CA LEU A 173 19.61 18.28 10.68
C LEU A 173 19.25 19.78 10.88
N PRO A 174 18.07 20.12 11.41
CA PRO A 174 17.74 21.51 11.70
C PRO A 174 18.63 22.01 12.85
N GLU A 175 19.55 22.94 12.56
CA GLU A 175 20.19 23.75 13.59
C GLU A 175 19.15 24.74 14.16
N THR A 176 18.93 24.67 15.47
CA THR A 176 18.13 25.64 16.22
C THR A 176 18.89 26.97 16.25
N ASP A 177 18.41 27.98 15.51
CA ASP A 177 18.85 29.37 15.69
C ASP A 177 18.24 29.92 16.98
N ASP A 178 19.12 30.13 17.95
CA ASP A 178 18.91 30.94 19.15
C ASP A 178 19.15 32.41 18.78
N ASP A 179 18.09 33.14 18.41
CA ASP A 179 18.12 34.60 18.34
C ASP A 179 17.58 35.15 19.67
N GLY A 180 18.52 35.54 20.52
CA GLY A 180 18.26 36.00 21.88
C GLY A 180 17.77 37.45 21.98
N ASP A 181 16.97 37.68 23.03
CA ASP A 181 16.97 38.95 23.75
C ASP A 181 17.67 38.77 25.11
N ARG A 182 18.48 39.77 25.44
CA ARG A 182 19.49 39.80 26.50
C ARG A 182 18.89 39.98 27.90
N GLU A 183 19.36 39.20 28.88
CA GLU A 183 20.09 39.68 30.08
C GLU A 183 20.63 38.50 30.95
N GLN A 184 21.85 38.68 31.47
CA GLN A 184 22.71 37.72 32.22
C GLN A 184 22.46 37.74 33.75
N PRO A 185 23.22 37.02 34.61
CA PRO A 185 23.60 35.60 34.63
C PRO A 185 23.40 34.94 36.03
N ARG A 186 23.46 33.60 36.11
CA ARG A 186 24.16 32.87 37.21
C ARG A 186 24.28 31.38 36.91
N GLU A 187 25.43 31.07 36.31
CA GLU A 187 26.35 29.99 36.64
C GLU A 187 25.85 28.68 37.28
N SER A 188 26.15 27.61 36.53
CA SER A 188 26.95 26.45 36.96
C SER A 188 26.26 25.32 37.73
N LYS A 189 26.30 24.10 37.15
CA LYS A 189 27.04 22.95 37.72
C LYS A 189 26.89 21.59 37.01
N ILE A 190 26.00 21.41 36.03
CA ILE A 190 25.81 20.09 35.40
C ILE A 190 26.67 19.89 34.13
N LEU A 191 27.18 20.96 33.53
CA LEU A 191 28.13 20.93 32.40
C LEU A 191 29.58 20.56 32.80
N LYS A 192 29.76 19.78 33.86
CA LYS A 192 31.04 19.14 34.22
C LYS A 192 30.96 17.61 34.39
N LEU A 193 29.86 16.98 33.98
CA LEU A 193 29.71 15.51 34.03
C LEU A 193 29.80 14.80 32.67
N PHE A 194 30.01 15.54 31.57
CA PHE A 194 30.14 14.95 30.23
C PHE A 194 31.39 15.40 29.48
N GLU A 195 32.47 15.72 30.21
CA GLU A 195 33.82 15.59 29.62
C GLU A 195 34.18 14.09 29.57
N ASN A 196 34.20 13.56 28.34
CA ASN A 196 34.66 12.21 27.95
C ASN A 196 35.93 11.75 28.71
N PRO A 197 36.11 10.45 29.03
CA PRO A 197 36.19 9.39 28.00
C PRO A 197 35.72 7.98 28.43
N LEU A 198 35.56 7.08 27.43
CA LEU A 198 35.48 5.60 27.49
C LEU A 198 34.14 5.00 27.03
N PHE A 199 34.01 4.71 25.73
CA PHE A 199 33.59 3.40 25.23
C PHE A 199 34.19 3.18 23.84
N ASN A 200 35.49 2.88 23.85
CA ASN A 200 36.17 2.26 22.73
C ASN A 200 35.90 0.75 22.87
N SER A 201 34.94 0.19 22.14
CA SER A 201 34.81 -1.26 22.03
C SER A 201 34.92 -1.70 20.57
N LYS A 202 36.03 -2.42 20.31
CA LYS A 202 36.36 -3.14 19.07
C LYS A 202 35.26 -4.10 18.58
N ALA A 203 34.21 -4.34 19.37
CA ALA A 203 33.13 -5.27 19.07
C ALA A 203 32.26 -4.83 17.88
N LEU A 204 31.98 -3.54 17.72
CA LEU A 204 31.16 -3.04 16.60
C LEU A 204 31.93 -3.07 15.27
N SER A 205 33.24 -2.76 15.28
CA SER A 205 34.08 -2.82 14.08
C SER A 205 34.31 -4.24 13.58
N ASP A 206 34.44 -5.22 14.49
CA ASP A 206 34.60 -6.62 14.11
C ASP A 206 33.31 -7.23 13.56
N TYR A 207 32.14 -6.78 14.03
CA TYR A 207 30.84 -7.19 13.49
C TYR A 207 30.60 -6.64 12.08
N PHE A 208 30.93 -5.36 11.85
CA PHE A 208 30.83 -4.74 10.53
C PHE A 208 31.84 -5.32 9.53
N ARG A 209 33.04 -5.70 9.99
CA ARG A 209 34.06 -6.34 9.15
C ARG A 209 33.71 -7.79 8.78
N LYS A 210 32.90 -8.49 9.61
CA LYS A 210 32.37 -9.83 9.33
C LYS A 210 31.16 -9.83 8.38
N LEU A 211 30.34 -8.78 8.43
CA LEU A 211 29.17 -8.60 7.55
C LEU A 211 29.53 -8.15 6.14
N PHE A 212 30.63 -7.40 5.97
CA PHE A 212 31.13 -6.95 4.67
C PHE A 212 32.34 -7.74 4.17
N GLY A 213 32.39 -9.03 4.50
CA GLY A 213 33.50 -9.93 4.20
C GLY A 213 34.02 -9.82 2.77
N ASN A 214 35.12 -9.07 2.61
CA ASN A 214 36.00 -9.13 1.46
C ASN A 214 36.96 -10.30 1.69
N SER A 215 36.64 -11.45 1.10
CA SER A 215 37.65 -12.51 0.92
C SER A 215 38.41 -12.21 -0.36
N ARG A 216 39.62 -11.69 -0.22
CA ARG A 216 40.66 -11.84 -1.23
C ARG A 216 41.81 -12.63 -0.62
N ALA A 217 42.11 -13.77 -1.23
CA ALA A 217 43.46 -14.33 -1.26
C ALA A 217 44.11 -13.94 -2.62
N PRO A 218 45.44 -13.84 -2.69
CA PRO A 218 46.17 -13.21 -3.78
C PRO A 218 46.57 -14.22 -4.87
N GLY A 219 46.68 -13.76 -6.11
CA GLY A 219 47.26 -14.55 -7.21
C GLY A 219 46.98 -13.96 -8.59
N GLU A 220 47.98 -13.28 -9.12
CA GLU A 220 48.36 -13.01 -10.52
C GLU A 220 47.36 -13.25 -11.67
N GLY A 221 47.30 -12.26 -12.58
CA GLY A 221 46.85 -12.49 -13.96
C GLY A 221 46.24 -11.26 -14.62
N ALA A 222 47.03 -10.59 -15.45
CA ALA A 222 46.61 -9.50 -16.31
C ALA A 222 45.54 -9.95 -17.33
N ALA A 223 44.55 -9.09 -17.59
CA ALA A 223 44.06 -8.73 -18.93
C ALA A 223 42.79 -7.88 -18.80
N GLY A 224 42.81 -6.71 -19.43
CA GLY A 224 41.59 -5.96 -19.70
C GLY A 224 40.69 -6.75 -20.66
N ALA A 225 39.39 -6.70 -20.42
CA ALA A 225 38.38 -7.00 -21.42
C ALA A 225 37.08 -6.29 -21.03
N GLU A 226 36.71 -5.37 -21.89
CA GLU A 226 35.38 -4.91 -22.26
C GLU A 226 34.20 -5.68 -21.62
N LEU A 227 33.28 -4.91 -21.02
CA LEU A 227 31.96 -5.37 -20.61
C LEU A 227 31.19 -5.91 -21.84
N GLN A 228 31.22 -7.23 -22.02
CA GLN A 228 30.20 -7.91 -22.82
C GLN A 228 28.87 -7.85 -22.07
N VAL A 229 27.94 -7.08 -22.63
CA VAL A 229 26.50 -7.21 -22.40
C VAL A 229 26.15 -8.68 -22.62
N ARG A 230 25.90 -9.42 -21.53
CA ARG A 230 25.37 -10.78 -21.59
C ARG A 230 23.96 -10.70 -22.16
N SER A 231 23.87 -10.99 -23.45
CA SER A 231 22.67 -11.43 -24.14
C SER A 231 21.91 -12.41 -23.25
N VAL A 232 20.64 -12.13 -23.01
CA VAL A 232 19.67 -13.05 -22.40
C VAL A 232 19.78 -14.38 -23.16
N ARG A 233 20.35 -15.38 -22.50
CA ARG A 233 20.36 -16.75 -23.01
C ARG A 233 18.91 -17.21 -23.00
N ARG A 234 18.27 -17.23 -24.17
CA ARG A 234 17.01 -17.95 -24.39
C ARG A 234 17.28 -19.41 -24.05
N VAL A 235 16.87 -19.84 -22.86
CA VAL A 235 16.83 -21.25 -22.50
C VAL A 235 15.61 -21.83 -23.22
N THR A 236 15.85 -22.55 -24.31
CA THR A 236 14.81 -23.28 -25.07
C THR A 236 14.59 -24.70 -24.54
N ALA A 237 14.84 -24.93 -23.25
CA ALA A 237 14.53 -26.20 -22.59
C ALA A 237 13.74 -25.92 -21.31
N VAL A 238 12.42 -25.92 -21.45
CA VAL A 238 11.48 -26.04 -20.34
C VAL A 238 11.74 -27.41 -19.71
N GLY A 239 12.15 -27.44 -18.44
CA GLY A 239 12.34 -28.72 -17.72
C GLY A 239 11.06 -29.55 -17.77
N ALA A 240 11.17 -30.88 -17.72
CA ALA A 240 10.02 -31.79 -17.83
C ALA A 240 8.89 -31.49 -16.83
N ASP A 241 9.24 -30.90 -15.69
CA ASP A 241 8.32 -30.57 -14.58
C ASP A 241 7.99 -29.07 -14.47
N ALA A 242 8.36 -28.24 -15.45
CA ALA A 242 8.12 -26.81 -15.37
C ALA A 242 6.63 -26.47 -15.58
N ARG A 243 6.04 -25.81 -14.59
CA ARG A 243 4.66 -25.31 -14.61
C ARG A 243 4.53 -24.20 -15.67
N PRO A 244 3.65 -24.34 -16.67
CA PRO A 244 3.42 -23.27 -17.64
C PRO A 244 2.61 -22.13 -17.01
N LEU A 245 2.88 -20.90 -17.46
CA LEU A 245 2.18 -19.71 -16.95
C LEU A 245 0.74 -19.66 -17.47
N PRO A 246 -0.23 -19.23 -16.63
CA PRO A 246 -1.60 -19.04 -17.07
C PRO A 246 -1.68 -17.93 -18.13
N THR A 247 -2.50 -18.13 -19.16
CA THR A 247 -2.65 -17.17 -20.27
C THR A 247 -4.02 -16.50 -20.16
N ARG A 248 -4.05 -15.18 -20.00
CA ARG A 248 -5.31 -14.41 -19.99
C ARG A 248 -5.85 -14.23 -21.42
N ILE A 249 -7.12 -14.53 -21.60
CA ILE A 249 -7.88 -14.30 -22.82
C ILE A 249 -8.88 -13.17 -22.54
N HIS A 250 -8.82 -12.12 -23.37
CA HIS A 250 -9.80 -11.05 -23.41
C HIS A 250 -10.70 -11.24 -24.63
N PHE A 251 -12.02 -11.24 -24.42
CA PHE A 251 -12.98 -11.30 -25.52
C PHE A 251 -13.29 -9.89 -26.01
N THR A 252 -13.21 -9.68 -27.32
CA THR A 252 -13.65 -8.46 -28.01
C THR A 252 -14.93 -8.76 -28.80
N ASP A 253 -16.05 -8.28 -28.27
CA ASP A 253 -17.24 -7.75 -28.96
C ASP A 253 -18.35 -8.66 -29.58
N ASP A 254 -19.51 -8.00 -29.68
CA ASP A 254 -20.92 -8.27 -29.97
C ASP A 254 -21.37 -9.39 -30.92
N GLY A 255 -22.51 -10.00 -30.54
CA GLY A 255 -23.49 -10.53 -31.51
C GLY A 255 -23.90 -12.00 -31.38
N LYS A 256 -24.54 -12.40 -30.25
CA LYS A 256 -25.63 -13.41 -30.15
C LYS A 256 -26.08 -13.58 -28.68
N PRO A 257 -27.37 -13.85 -28.40
CA PRO A 257 -27.94 -13.71 -27.06
C PRO A 257 -27.66 -14.97 -26.23
N GLY A 258 -26.56 -14.90 -25.50
CA GLY A 258 -26.16 -15.75 -24.38
C GLY A 258 -24.97 -15.13 -23.62
N ALA A 259 -24.67 -13.86 -23.95
CA ALA A 259 -23.43 -13.18 -23.61
C ALA A 259 -23.52 -12.60 -22.19
N ALA A 260 -22.83 -13.24 -21.26
CA ALA A 260 -22.33 -12.54 -20.09
C ALA A 260 -21.35 -11.47 -20.59
N VAL A 261 -21.71 -10.22 -20.35
CA VAL A 261 -20.97 -9.00 -20.69
C VAL A 261 -19.52 -9.10 -20.18
N GLY A 262 -18.53 -8.95 -21.06
CA GLY A 262 -17.14 -8.61 -20.71
C GLY A 262 -16.31 -9.63 -19.91
N VAL A 263 -16.73 -10.89 -19.84
CA VAL A 263 -16.08 -11.88 -18.97
C VAL A 263 -14.74 -12.35 -19.54
N GLY A 264 -13.66 -12.10 -18.80
CA GLY A 264 -12.34 -12.66 -19.06
C GLY A 264 -12.34 -14.19 -18.92
N GLY A 265 -11.39 -14.84 -19.58
CA GLY A 265 -11.13 -16.26 -19.33
C GLY A 265 -9.63 -16.49 -19.29
N ALA A 266 -9.13 -17.24 -18.33
CA ALA A 266 -7.72 -17.60 -18.29
C ALA A 266 -7.55 -19.11 -18.51
N LEU A 267 -6.57 -19.46 -19.33
CA LEU A 267 -6.17 -20.85 -19.55
C LEU A 267 -5.16 -21.26 -18.47
N TYR A 268 -5.46 -22.35 -17.78
CA TYR A 268 -4.65 -22.94 -16.74
C TYR A 268 -4.17 -24.34 -17.14
N PRO A 269 -2.97 -24.74 -16.68
CA PRO A 269 -2.54 -26.11 -16.82
C PRO A 269 -3.30 -27.07 -15.92
N GLU A 270 -3.34 -28.33 -16.34
CA GLU A 270 -3.80 -29.47 -15.54
C GLU A 270 -2.62 -30.44 -15.36
N TRP A 271 -2.48 -31.01 -14.17
CA TRP A 271 -1.45 -32.00 -13.87
C TRP A 271 -1.92 -33.39 -14.29
N ASP A 272 -1.16 -34.02 -15.19
CA ASP A 272 -1.40 -35.39 -15.62
C ASP A 272 -0.54 -36.34 -14.78
N VAL A 273 -1.16 -36.97 -13.78
CA VAL A 273 -0.47 -37.90 -12.87
C VAL A 273 0.05 -39.17 -13.57
N HIS A 274 -0.58 -39.60 -14.67
CA HIS A 274 -0.16 -40.81 -15.38
C HIS A 274 1.10 -40.59 -16.20
N ASN A 275 1.23 -39.40 -16.79
CA ASN A 275 2.39 -39.01 -17.58
C ASN A 275 3.39 -38.15 -16.81
N ASN A 276 3.13 -37.87 -15.53
CA ASN A 276 3.93 -37.03 -14.64
C ASN A 276 4.35 -35.70 -15.29
N ARG A 277 3.40 -35.02 -15.95
CA ARG A 277 3.66 -33.78 -16.70
C ARG A 277 2.45 -32.85 -16.68
N TYR A 278 2.70 -31.56 -16.91
CA TYR A 278 1.63 -30.61 -17.11
C TYR A 278 1.07 -30.69 -18.53
N ARG A 279 -0.27 -30.63 -18.63
CA ARG A 279 -0.98 -30.32 -19.87
C ARG A 279 -1.17 -28.80 -19.93
N PRO A 280 -0.39 -28.08 -20.77
CA PRO A 280 -0.48 -26.63 -20.84
C PRO A 280 -1.82 -26.20 -21.42
N GLN A 281 -2.36 -25.08 -20.92
CA GLN A 281 -3.58 -24.45 -21.47
C GLN A 281 -4.79 -25.39 -21.59
N TRP A 282 -4.90 -26.35 -20.66
CA TRP A 282 -5.87 -27.42 -20.75
C TRP A 282 -7.26 -27.03 -20.23
N CYS A 283 -7.29 -26.28 -19.13
CA CYS A 283 -8.51 -25.85 -18.48
C CYS A 283 -8.75 -24.37 -18.71
N ARG A 284 -9.97 -23.99 -19.10
CA ARG A 284 -10.37 -22.58 -19.22
C ARG A 284 -11.21 -22.20 -18.00
N VAL A 285 -10.68 -21.28 -17.21
CA VAL A 285 -11.36 -20.71 -16.06
C VAL A 285 -11.94 -19.36 -16.44
N ILE A 286 -13.23 -19.16 -16.12
CA ILE A 286 -14.05 -18.03 -16.54
C ILE A 286 -14.51 -17.31 -15.27
N ASP A 287 -14.08 -16.06 -15.09
CA ASP A 287 -14.37 -15.23 -13.92
C ASP A 287 -15.54 -14.27 -14.21
N PHE A 288 -16.74 -14.57 -13.68
CA PHE A 288 -17.89 -13.71 -13.93
C PHE A 288 -18.53 -13.17 -12.65
N PRO A 289 -18.94 -11.89 -12.62
CA PRO A 289 -19.71 -11.36 -11.51
C PRO A 289 -21.13 -11.96 -11.51
N LEU A 290 -21.61 -12.39 -10.34
CA LEU A 290 -23.02 -12.73 -10.15
C LEU A 290 -23.85 -11.42 -10.19
N THR A 291 -24.40 -11.11 -11.36
CA THR A 291 -25.23 -9.92 -11.64
C THR A 291 -26.72 -10.16 -11.40
N VAL A 292 -27.09 -11.09 -10.53
CA VAL A 292 -28.52 -11.38 -10.26
C VAL A 292 -29.11 -10.30 -9.34
N ALA A 293 -30.35 -9.90 -9.61
CA ALA A 293 -31.13 -9.03 -8.75
C ALA A 293 -31.37 -9.73 -7.40
N ALA A 294 -30.69 -9.24 -6.38
CA ALA A 294 -30.72 -9.79 -5.03
C ALA A 294 -32.06 -9.45 -4.33
N ASP A 295 -32.85 -10.46 -3.96
CA ASP A 295 -33.93 -10.30 -2.98
C ASP A 295 -33.32 -10.25 -1.58
N VAL A 296 -33.43 -9.09 -0.94
CA VAL A 296 -32.77 -8.77 0.35
C VAL A 296 -33.60 -9.24 1.55
N SER A 297 -34.83 -9.72 1.34
CA SER A 297 -35.80 -10.00 2.40
C SER A 297 -35.42 -11.16 3.35
N SER A 298 -34.52 -12.06 2.94
CA SER A 298 -34.13 -13.28 3.70
C SER A 298 -32.65 -13.32 4.14
N ALA A 299 -31.94 -12.19 4.14
CA ALA A 299 -30.48 -12.11 4.32
C ALA A 299 -29.97 -12.17 5.79
N GLY A 300 -30.70 -12.84 6.69
CA GLY A 300 -30.26 -13.08 8.06
C GLY A 300 -29.19 -14.16 8.11
N VAL A 301 -27.96 -13.80 8.46
CA VAL A 301 -26.89 -14.77 8.75
C VAL A 301 -26.87 -15.00 10.26
N PRO A 302 -26.97 -16.25 10.75
CA PRO A 302 -26.82 -16.54 12.17
C PRO A 302 -25.45 -16.07 12.66
N HIS A 303 -25.40 -15.39 13.79
CA HIS A 303 -24.13 -15.00 14.40
C HIS A 303 -23.54 -16.18 15.17
N ASP A 304 -22.30 -16.55 14.84
CA ASP A 304 -21.53 -17.52 15.61
C ASP A 304 -20.53 -16.78 16.51
N GLU A 305 -20.95 -16.51 17.74
CA GLU A 305 -20.12 -15.84 18.75
C GLU A 305 -18.86 -16.64 19.13
N VAL A 306 -18.91 -17.97 19.04
CA VAL A 306 -17.77 -18.83 19.33
C VAL A 306 -16.72 -18.64 18.24
N LEU A 307 -17.13 -18.73 16.98
CA LEU A 307 -16.26 -18.50 15.84
C LEU A 307 -15.63 -17.10 15.89
N ARG A 308 -16.44 -16.07 16.13
CA ARG A 308 -15.98 -14.68 16.26
C ARG A 308 -14.93 -14.54 17.35
N LYS A 309 -15.17 -15.14 18.53
CA LYS A 309 -14.23 -15.10 19.66
C LYS A 309 -12.94 -15.88 19.41
N ARG A 310 -12.98 -16.97 18.63
CA ARG A 310 -11.77 -17.74 18.28
C ARG A 310 -10.97 -17.01 17.21
N LEU A 311 -11.60 -16.59 16.12
CA LEU A 311 -10.96 -15.82 15.05
C LEU A 311 -10.44 -14.46 15.55
N SER A 312 -11.04 -13.87 16.60
CA SER A 312 -10.53 -12.62 17.19
C SER A 312 -9.13 -12.70 17.78
N ARG A 313 -8.66 -13.91 18.09
CA ARG A 313 -7.33 -14.17 18.65
C ARG A 313 -6.24 -14.22 17.58
N ILE A 314 -6.62 -14.25 16.31
CA ILE A 314 -5.67 -14.32 15.20
C ILE A 314 -5.11 -12.93 14.94
N GLY A 315 -3.93 -12.66 15.50
CA GLY A 315 -3.13 -11.49 15.18
C GLY A 315 -1.89 -11.89 14.39
N LEU A 316 -1.74 -11.37 13.17
CA LEU A 316 -0.68 -11.79 12.26
C LEU A 316 0.38 -10.72 12.01
N GLY A 317 0.00 -9.44 12.11
CA GLY A 317 0.89 -8.30 11.89
C GLY A 317 1.29 -7.61 13.19
N PRO A 318 2.44 -6.91 13.21
CA PRO A 318 2.85 -6.11 14.36
C PRO A 318 1.86 -4.95 14.57
N LYS A 319 1.51 -4.69 15.82
CA LYS A 319 0.73 -3.56 16.31
C LYS A 319 1.46 -3.00 17.52
N VAL A 320 1.71 -1.70 17.49
CA VAL A 320 2.28 -0.98 18.62
C VAL A 320 1.14 -0.54 19.52
N LEU A 321 1.12 -1.03 20.75
CA LEU A 321 0.23 -0.55 21.80
C LEU A 321 0.93 0.58 22.54
N ARG A 322 0.25 1.72 22.64
CA ARG A 322 0.75 2.93 23.30
C ARG A 322 0.23 3.04 24.72
N GLY A 323 0.85 3.89 25.53
CA GLY A 323 0.36 4.20 26.86
C GLY A 323 0.36 3.01 27.81
N ARG A 324 1.45 2.23 27.83
CA ARG A 324 1.58 1.04 28.68
C ARG A 324 2.48 1.35 29.89
N PRO A 325 2.23 0.72 31.05
CA PRO A 325 3.09 0.88 32.22
C PRO A 325 4.46 0.21 32.06
N ASP A 326 4.57 -0.71 31.11
CA ASP A 326 5.79 -1.45 30.77
C ASP A 326 5.76 -1.81 29.28
N GLY A 327 6.93 -1.91 28.66
CA GLY A 327 7.04 -2.16 27.21
C GLY A 327 8.48 -2.13 26.69
N ASP A 328 8.61 -2.39 25.40
CA ASP A 328 9.91 -2.55 24.72
C ASP A 328 10.62 -1.22 24.47
N ASP A 329 9.86 -0.12 24.42
CA ASP A 329 10.32 1.20 23.98
C ASP A 329 9.54 2.33 24.69
N LEU A 330 10.02 3.58 24.62
CA LEU A 330 9.36 4.72 25.25
C LEU A 330 8.41 5.43 24.27
N ASP A 331 7.19 5.71 24.73
CA ASP A 331 6.24 6.57 24.05
C ASP A 331 6.56 8.03 24.39
N ILE A 332 7.31 8.69 23.51
CA ILE A 332 7.77 10.08 23.71
C ILE A 332 6.59 11.04 23.93
N GLU A 333 5.45 10.78 23.29
CA GLU A 333 4.26 11.61 23.43
C GLU A 333 3.65 11.43 24.83
N ALA A 334 3.46 10.18 25.27
CA ALA A 334 2.97 9.90 26.62
C ALA A 334 3.93 10.38 27.72
N LEU A 335 5.24 10.29 27.49
CA LEU A 335 6.26 10.81 28.39
C LEU A 335 6.19 12.34 28.48
N THR A 336 6.05 13.02 27.34
CA THR A 336 5.90 14.49 27.31
C THR A 336 4.66 14.91 28.09
N ASN A 337 3.52 14.24 27.86
CA ASN A 337 2.27 14.51 28.59
C ASN A 337 2.43 14.26 30.09
N LEU A 338 3.07 13.16 30.51
CA LEU A 338 3.36 12.90 31.92
C LEU A 338 4.16 14.06 32.56
N PHE A 339 5.19 14.57 31.88
CA PHE A 339 5.97 15.71 32.39
C PHE A 339 5.15 17.01 32.45
N VAL A 340 4.24 17.24 31.51
CA VAL A 340 3.32 18.39 31.54
C VAL A 340 2.35 18.26 32.71
N ASP A 341 1.77 17.09 32.92
CA ASP A 341 0.83 16.82 34.01
C ASP A 341 1.50 16.99 35.38
N LEU A 342 2.70 16.42 35.55
CA LEU A 342 3.48 16.55 36.79
C LEU A 342 3.82 18.01 37.10
N ARG A 343 4.18 18.81 36.08
CA ARG A 343 4.42 20.25 36.25
C ARG A 343 3.16 21.05 36.55
N SER A 344 2.01 20.53 36.13
CA SER A 344 0.69 21.11 36.41
C SER A 344 0.15 20.70 37.80
N GLY A 345 0.92 19.90 38.56
CA GLY A 345 0.53 19.42 39.89
C GLY A 345 -0.37 18.18 39.89
N TYR A 346 -0.57 17.56 38.72
CA TYR A 346 -1.35 16.34 38.56
C TYR A 346 -0.41 15.14 38.38
N SER A 347 -0.65 14.05 39.10
CA SER A 347 0.16 12.83 39.02
C SER A 347 -0.64 11.68 38.41
N PRO A 348 -0.65 11.55 37.06
CA PRO A 348 -1.29 10.42 36.40
C PRO A 348 -0.44 9.13 36.52
N PRO A 349 -1.02 7.95 36.23
CA PRO A 349 -0.27 6.71 36.15
C PRO A 349 0.78 6.76 35.02
N GLU A 350 1.97 6.20 35.28
CA GLU A 350 3.17 6.21 34.42
C GLU A 350 3.06 5.26 33.21
N ASN A 351 2.08 5.52 32.37
CA ASN A 351 1.82 4.76 31.16
C ASN A 351 2.66 5.30 29.98
N VAL A 352 3.98 5.22 30.08
CA VAL A 352 4.91 5.87 29.13
C VAL A 352 5.60 4.93 28.15
N TYR A 353 5.26 3.64 28.17
CA TYR A 353 5.91 2.65 27.32
C TYR A 353 5.06 2.25 26.12
N LEU A 354 5.75 1.83 25.06
CA LEU A 354 5.25 1.19 23.86
C LEU A 354 5.44 -0.32 23.97
N GLU A 355 4.41 -1.09 23.65
CA GLU A 355 4.46 -2.56 23.63
C GLU A 355 4.19 -3.07 22.21
N ARG A 356 5.11 -3.83 21.63
CA ARG A 356 4.96 -4.35 20.25
C ARG A 356 4.39 -5.76 20.27
N ARG A 357 3.14 -5.93 19.86
CA ARG A 357 2.48 -7.25 19.78
C ARG A 357 2.04 -7.59 18.38
N LYS A 358 1.99 -8.87 18.02
CA LYS A 358 1.39 -9.31 16.74
C LYS A 358 -0.14 -9.32 16.85
N LEU A 359 -0.78 -8.15 16.74
CA LEU A 359 -2.25 -7.99 16.85
C LEU A 359 -2.91 -7.43 15.59
N ALA A 360 -2.14 -6.96 14.60
CA ALA A 360 -2.72 -6.42 13.38
C ALA A 360 -3.29 -7.54 12.48
N ARG A 361 -4.46 -7.26 11.90
CA ARG A 361 -5.17 -8.14 10.96
C ARG A 361 -4.63 -7.91 9.55
N ASN A 362 -3.51 -8.56 9.25
CA ASN A 362 -2.87 -8.50 7.92
C ASN A 362 -3.14 -9.80 7.15
N LEU A 363 -4.41 -10.21 7.08
CA LEU A 363 -4.85 -11.46 6.46
C LEU A 363 -5.76 -11.17 5.25
N GLY A 364 -5.43 -11.77 4.10
CA GLY A 364 -6.30 -11.85 2.95
C GLY A 364 -6.86 -13.26 2.82
N VAL A 365 -8.17 -13.42 2.89
CA VAL A 365 -8.87 -14.71 2.81
C VAL A 365 -9.71 -14.78 1.54
N LEU A 366 -9.52 -15.82 0.73
CA LEU A 366 -10.46 -16.16 -0.34
C LEU A 366 -11.18 -17.44 0.05
N ILE A 367 -12.50 -17.35 0.21
CA ILE A 367 -13.38 -18.50 0.44
C ILE A 367 -13.86 -19.00 -0.92
N LEU A 368 -13.43 -20.20 -1.28
CA LEU A 368 -13.81 -20.91 -2.50
C LEU A 368 -14.88 -21.95 -2.14
N LEU A 369 -16.12 -21.65 -2.48
CA LEU A 369 -17.27 -22.51 -2.23
C LEU A 369 -17.52 -23.43 -3.43
N ASP A 370 -17.62 -24.72 -3.17
CA ASP A 370 -18.08 -25.70 -4.15
C ASP A 370 -19.57 -25.53 -4.42
N ALA A 371 -19.91 -25.28 -5.68
CA ALA A 371 -21.28 -25.16 -6.17
C ALA A 371 -21.60 -26.24 -7.22
N SER A 372 -20.85 -27.35 -7.20
CA SER A 372 -21.07 -28.52 -8.05
C SER A 372 -21.97 -29.56 -7.40
N GLY A 373 -22.53 -30.49 -8.19
CA GLY A 373 -23.17 -31.70 -7.68
C GLY A 373 -24.54 -31.53 -7.00
N SER A 374 -25.37 -32.58 -7.03
CA SER A 374 -26.83 -32.53 -6.93
C SER A 374 -27.40 -31.99 -5.60
N ALA A 375 -28.48 -31.19 -5.70
CA ALA A 375 -29.37 -30.78 -4.61
C ALA A 375 -30.08 -31.94 -3.86
N THR A 376 -29.69 -33.20 -4.11
CA THR A 376 -30.29 -34.41 -3.55
C THR A 376 -29.47 -35.10 -2.46
N ASP A 377 -28.20 -34.73 -2.23
CA ASP A 377 -27.49 -35.21 -1.04
C ASP A 377 -28.00 -34.44 0.18
N THR A 378 -28.93 -35.08 0.88
CA THR A 378 -29.50 -34.58 2.13
C THR A 378 -28.78 -35.20 3.32
N ASP A 379 -28.51 -34.40 4.34
CA ASP A 379 -28.09 -34.90 5.65
C ASP A 379 -29.18 -35.80 6.28
N ALA A 380 -28.85 -36.48 7.38
CA ALA A 380 -29.78 -37.31 8.15
C ALA A 380 -31.09 -36.57 8.56
N ASP A 381 -31.03 -35.25 8.62
CA ASP A 381 -32.15 -34.33 8.93
C ASP A 381 -32.89 -33.78 7.69
N GLY A 382 -32.55 -34.23 6.47
CA GLY A 382 -33.24 -33.85 5.23
C GLY A 382 -32.82 -32.51 4.62
N LEU A 383 -31.79 -31.84 5.16
CA LEU A 383 -31.24 -30.59 4.62
C LEU A 383 -30.18 -30.89 3.55
N ALA A 384 -30.20 -30.15 2.44
CA ALA A 384 -29.20 -30.31 1.38
C ALA A 384 -27.80 -29.93 1.88
N VAL A 385 -26.78 -30.78 1.65
CA VAL A 385 -25.38 -30.53 2.06
C VAL A 385 -24.87 -29.18 1.54
N HIS A 386 -25.27 -28.78 0.34
CA HIS A 386 -25.00 -27.47 -0.23
C HIS A 386 -25.46 -26.31 0.67
N ASP A 387 -26.62 -26.43 1.33
CA ASP A 387 -27.11 -25.38 2.23
C ASP A 387 -26.22 -25.21 3.46
N HIS A 388 -25.67 -26.30 3.98
CA HIS A 388 -24.73 -26.24 5.10
C HIS A 388 -23.43 -25.53 4.68
N GLN A 389 -22.87 -25.87 3.50
CA GLN A 389 -21.67 -25.24 2.98
C GLN A 389 -21.88 -23.75 2.65
N ARG A 390 -23.01 -23.41 2.02
CA ARG A 390 -23.43 -22.03 1.73
C ARG A 390 -23.58 -21.20 3.01
N ARG A 391 -24.27 -21.73 4.02
CA ARG A 391 -24.40 -21.07 5.34
C ARG A 391 -23.05 -20.90 6.02
N ALA A 392 -22.19 -21.92 5.96
CA ALA A 392 -20.86 -21.83 6.53
C ALA A 392 -20.00 -20.76 5.86
N ALA A 393 -20.04 -20.68 4.53
CA ALA A 393 -19.39 -19.62 3.75
C ALA A 393 -19.90 -18.23 4.17
N ALA A 394 -21.21 -18.08 4.37
CA ALA A 394 -21.82 -16.82 4.80
C ALA A 394 -21.34 -16.40 6.19
N ILE A 395 -21.35 -17.32 7.15
CA ILE A 395 -20.94 -17.07 8.54
C ILE A 395 -19.45 -16.74 8.61
N LEU A 396 -18.59 -17.51 7.92
CA LEU A 396 -17.15 -17.25 7.83
C LEU A 396 -16.85 -15.90 7.19
N ALA A 397 -17.49 -15.61 6.06
CA ALA A 397 -17.30 -14.35 5.35
C ALA A 397 -17.73 -13.15 6.20
N ALA A 398 -18.89 -13.21 6.84
CA ALA A 398 -19.38 -12.14 7.72
C ALA A 398 -18.46 -11.96 8.92
N THR A 399 -18.08 -13.05 9.60
CA THR A 399 -17.24 -12.99 10.80
C THR A 399 -15.87 -12.40 10.48
N LEU A 400 -15.22 -12.82 9.40
CA LEU A 400 -13.91 -12.31 9.01
C LEU A 400 -13.98 -10.84 8.55
N ASP A 401 -15.02 -10.45 7.82
CA ASP A 401 -15.24 -9.06 7.38
C ASP A 401 -15.49 -8.12 8.57
N GLU A 402 -16.33 -8.53 9.53
CA GLU A 402 -16.60 -7.80 10.78
C GLU A 402 -15.35 -7.62 11.65
N LEU A 403 -14.47 -8.61 11.62
CA LEU A 403 -13.19 -8.59 12.33
C LEU A 403 -12.11 -7.74 11.64
N GLY A 404 -12.37 -7.25 10.43
CA GLY A 404 -11.50 -6.37 9.66
C GLY A 404 -10.51 -7.08 8.74
N ASP A 405 -10.69 -8.38 8.46
CA ASP A 405 -9.89 -9.12 7.49
C ASP A 405 -10.34 -8.82 6.05
N ARG A 406 -9.41 -8.85 5.09
CA ARG A 406 -9.77 -8.71 3.67
C ARG A 406 -10.31 -10.03 3.15
N VAL A 407 -11.60 -10.11 2.87
CA VAL A 407 -12.25 -11.36 2.46
C VAL A 407 -12.85 -11.26 1.07
N ALA A 408 -12.66 -12.29 0.25
CA ALA A 408 -13.41 -12.52 -0.97
C ALA A 408 -14.12 -13.87 -0.92
N VAL A 409 -15.26 -13.98 -1.59
CA VAL A 409 -16.08 -15.20 -1.69
C VAL A 409 -16.34 -15.48 -3.16
N TYR A 410 -15.91 -16.65 -3.61
CA TYR A 410 -16.12 -17.15 -4.96
C TYR A 410 -16.78 -18.52 -4.89
N ALA A 411 -17.74 -18.78 -5.77
CA ALA A 411 -18.27 -20.11 -5.98
C ALA A 411 -17.65 -20.72 -7.24
N PHE A 412 -17.35 -22.02 -7.21
CA PHE A 412 -16.81 -22.72 -8.37
C PHE A 412 -17.71 -23.86 -8.81
N ARG A 413 -17.78 -24.06 -10.13
CA ARG A 413 -18.39 -25.22 -10.78
C ARG A 413 -17.76 -25.43 -12.16
N SER A 414 -17.86 -26.62 -12.72
CA SER A 414 -17.30 -26.92 -14.05
C SER A 414 -18.31 -27.59 -14.97
N HIS A 415 -18.15 -27.33 -16.27
CA HIS A 415 -18.82 -28.04 -17.35
C HIS A 415 -17.73 -28.50 -18.32
N GLY A 416 -17.03 -29.57 -17.97
CA GLY A 416 -15.82 -30.00 -18.66
C GLY A 416 -14.67 -28.99 -18.51
N ARG A 417 -13.53 -29.34 -19.13
CA ARG A 417 -12.29 -28.53 -19.09
C ARG A 417 -12.42 -27.13 -19.70
N GLN A 418 -13.36 -26.91 -20.62
CA GLN A 418 -13.47 -25.63 -21.35
C GLN A 418 -14.29 -24.57 -20.61
N ALA A 419 -14.99 -24.95 -19.54
CA ALA A 419 -15.89 -24.06 -18.82
C ALA A 419 -15.84 -24.32 -17.32
N VAL A 420 -14.70 -23.97 -16.71
CA VAL A 420 -14.57 -23.91 -15.24
C VAL A 420 -14.99 -22.51 -14.81
N HIS A 421 -16.14 -22.38 -14.17
CA HIS A 421 -16.70 -21.12 -13.76
C HIS A 421 -16.25 -20.75 -12.34
N LEU A 422 -15.72 -19.54 -12.18
CA LEU A 422 -15.51 -18.88 -10.89
C LEU A 422 -16.46 -17.69 -10.78
N GLN A 423 -17.53 -17.87 -10.03
CA GLN A 423 -18.56 -16.87 -9.83
C GLN A 423 -18.15 -15.95 -8.68
N ALA A 424 -17.98 -14.66 -8.95
CA ALA A 424 -17.66 -13.68 -7.92
C ALA A 424 -18.93 -13.33 -7.12
N ILE A 425 -19.02 -13.81 -5.89
CA ILE A 425 -20.10 -13.47 -4.95
C ILE A 425 -19.75 -12.16 -4.23
N LYS A 426 -18.52 -12.10 -3.72
CA LYS A 426 -17.92 -10.95 -3.02
C LYS A 426 -16.45 -10.83 -3.43
N THR A 427 -16.04 -9.68 -3.96
CA THR A 427 -14.62 -9.40 -4.24
C THR A 427 -13.92 -8.74 -3.04
N PHE A 428 -12.59 -8.66 -3.03
CA PHE A 428 -11.82 -8.04 -1.93
C PHE A 428 -12.09 -6.54 -1.72
N GLY A 429 -12.67 -5.86 -2.71
CA GLY A 429 -13.03 -4.44 -2.62
C GLY A 429 -14.46 -4.18 -2.14
N GLN A 430 -15.26 -5.23 -1.94
CA GLN A 430 -16.65 -5.14 -1.51
C GLN A 430 -16.77 -5.50 -0.02
N SER A 431 -17.68 -4.86 0.70
CA SER A 431 -18.08 -5.30 2.04
C SER A 431 -19.09 -6.44 1.95
N PHE A 432 -19.12 -7.34 2.94
CA PHE A 432 -20.05 -8.47 2.96
C PHE A 432 -21.40 -8.06 3.57
N GLY A 433 -22.08 -7.14 2.87
CA GLY A 433 -23.41 -6.67 3.23
C GLY A 433 -24.55 -7.55 2.71
N ALA A 434 -25.77 -7.01 2.79
CA ALA A 434 -27.01 -7.64 2.31
C ALA A 434 -26.91 -8.19 0.87
N ILE A 435 -26.25 -7.46 -0.03
CA ILE A 435 -26.09 -7.86 -1.45
C ILE A 435 -25.24 -9.12 -1.58
N GLY A 436 -24.12 -9.21 -0.87
CA GLY A 436 -23.25 -10.40 -0.89
C GLY A 436 -23.97 -11.62 -0.33
N ARG A 437 -24.77 -11.43 0.72
CA ARG A 437 -25.60 -12.48 1.33
C ARG A 437 -26.69 -12.96 0.39
N ALA A 438 -27.38 -12.04 -0.29
CA ALA A 438 -28.43 -12.40 -1.25
C ALA A 438 -27.86 -13.13 -2.48
N ARG A 439 -26.70 -12.71 -3.01
CA ARG A 439 -26.00 -13.44 -4.07
C ARG A 439 -25.61 -14.85 -3.66
N LEU A 440 -25.08 -15.01 -2.45
CA LEU A 440 -24.76 -16.31 -1.90
C LEU A 440 -26.03 -17.14 -1.73
N ASN A 441 -27.14 -16.53 -1.31
CA ASN A 441 -28.41 -17.23 -1.12
C ASN A 441 -29.02 -17.74 -2.44
N GLN A 442 -28.76 -17.07 -3.56
CA GLN A 442 -29.23 -17.46 -4.90
C GLN A 442 -28.30 -18.44 -5.61
N LEU A 443 -27.21 -18.86 -4.97
CA LEU A 443 -26.32 -19.85 -5.53
C LEU A 443 -27.03 -21.21 -5.61
N GLU A 444 -27.21 -21.72 -6.82
CA GLU A 444 -27.78 -23.05 -7.06
C GLU A 444 -26.68 -24.04 -7.46
N PRO A 445 -26.63 -25.21 -6.80
CA PRO A 445 -25.63 -26.21 -7.10
C PRO A 445 -25.89 -26.83 -8.47
N SER A 446 -24.86 -26.92 -9.31
CA SER A 446 -24.97 -27.38 -10.70
C SER A 446 -23.61 -27.72 -11.31
N GLY A 447 -23.60 -28.66 -12.26
CA GLY A 447 -22.39 -29.08 -12.95
C GLY A 447 -21.48 -29.97 -12.10
N TYR A 448 -20.18 -29.93 -12.42
CA TYR A 448 -19.15 -30.86 -11.96
C TYR A 448 -18.01 -30.15 -11.21
N THR A 449 -17.04 -30.90 -10.70
CA THR A 449 -16.02 -30.46 -9.73
C THR A 449 -14.59 -30.62 -10.27
N ARG A 450 -14.18 -29.82 -11.26
CA ARG A 450 -12.78 -29.73 -11.73
C ARG A 450 -11.91 -28.87 -10.81
N LEU A 451 -11.76 -29.36 -9.57
CA LEU A 451 -11.25 -28.62 -8.42
C LEU A 451 -9.85 -28.00 -8.62
N GLY A 452 -8.90 -28.71 -9.23
CA GLY A 452 -7.54 -28.19 -9.42
C GLY A 452 -7.48 -26.92 -10.26
N ALA A 453 -8.30 -26.82 -11.30
CA ALA A 453 -8.43 -25.58 -12.09
C ALA A 453 -9.08 -24.45 -11.29
N GLY A 454 -10.11 -24.75 -10.49
CA GLY A 454 -10.76 -23.79 -9.59
C GLY A 454 -9.80 -23.22 -8.55
N ILE A 455 -9.00 -24.08 -7.91
CA ILE A 455 -7.97 -23.69 -6.94
C ILE A 455 -6.92 -22.79 -7.58
N ARG A 456 -6.40 -23.14 -8.77
CA ARG A 456 -5.42 -22.30 -9.48
C ARG A 456 -6.00 -20.93 -9.84
N GLY A 457 -7.23 -20.89 -10.34
CA GLY A 457 -7.92 -19.63 -10.66
C GLY A 457 -8.13 -18.74 -9.43
N ALA A 458 -8.65 -19.32 -8.35
CA ALA A 458 -8.84 -18.61 -7.08
C ALA A 458 -7.50 -18.13 -6.49
N GLY A 459 -6.45 -18.94 -6.59
CA GLY A 459 -5.12 -18.58 -6.14
C GLY A 459 -4.51 -17.39 -6.88
N GLU A 460 -4.72 -17.27 -8.20
CA GLU A 460 -4.28 -16.08 -8.94
C GLU A 460 -5.02 -14.80 -8.50
N ILE A 461 -6.34 -14.88 -8.27
CA ILE A 461 -7.13 -13.75 -7.74
C ILE A 461 -6.60 -13.35 -6.35
N LEU A 462 -6.40 -14.33 -5.47
CA LEU A 462 -5.86 -14.10 -4.12
C LEU A 462 -4.47 -13.46 -4.18
N LYS A 463 -3.58 -13.91 -5.07
CA LYS A 463 -2.24 -13.32 -5.22
C LYS A 463 -2.27 -11.90 -5.76
N ALA A 464 -3.17 -11.60 -6.69
CA ALA A 464 -3.27 -10.30 -7.35
C ALA A 464 -3.97 -9.25 -6.47
N GLU A 465 -5.02 -9.62 -5.75
CA GLU A 465 -5.96 -8.66 -5.17
C GLU A 465 -5.96 -8.61 -3.63
N ALA A 466 -5.45 -9.65 -2.93
CA ALA A 466 -5.50 -9.72 -1.47
C ALA A 466 -4.76 -8.58 -0.77
N GLY A 467 -3.72 -8.00 -1.40
CA GLY A 467 -2.99 -6.83 -0.90
C GLY A 467 -2.42 -6.97 0.52
N THR A 468 -2.27 -8.19 1.01
CA THR A 468 -1.75 -8.53 2.34
C THR A 468 -0.60 -9.53 2.22
N PRO A 469 0.34 -9.51 3.19
CA PRO A 469 1.45 -10.46 3.22
C PRO A 469 1.01 -11.88 3.58
N ASN A 470 0.01 -12.04 4.44
CA ASN A 470 -0.54 -13.35 4.79
C ASN A 470 -1.79 -13.61 3.93
N ARG A 471 -1.77 -14.71 3.17
CA ARG A 471 -2.83 -15.08 2.23
C ARG A 471 -3.31 -16.49 2.56
N LEU A 472 -4.62 -16.66 2.65
CA LEU A 472 -5.26 -17.94 2.97
C LEU A 472 -6.37 -18.23 1.97
N LEU A 473 -6.27 -19.36 1.28
CA LEU A 473 -7.36 -19.96 0.52
C LEU A 473 -8.12 -20.91 1.44
N VAL A 474 -9.41 -20.65 1.66
CA VAL A 474 -10.32 -21.57 2.35
C VAL A 474 -11.19 -22.26 1.31
N VAL A 475 -11.05 -23.57 1.15
CA VAL A 475 -11.88 -24.36 0.22
C VAL A 475 -12.99 -25.03 1.02
N LEU A 476 -14.24 -24.76 0.65
CA LEU A 476 -15.43 -25.44 1.19
C LEU A 476 -15.93 -26.42 0.13
N SER A 477 -15.64 -27.71 0.32
CA SER A 477 -16.00 -28.77 -0.63
C SER A 477 -16.13 -30.09 0.14
N ASP A 478 -16.93 -31.01 -0.40
CA ASP A 478 -17.05 -32.38 0.11
C ASP A 478 -15.79 -33.24 -0.17
N GLY A 479 -14.87 -32.74 -0.99
CA GLY A 479 -13.62 -33.40 -1.34
C GLY A 479 -13.76 -34.49 -2.40
N PHE A 480 -14.80 -34.45 -3.24
CA PHE A 480 -15.00 -35.39 -4.34
C PHE A 480 -14.85 -34.72 -5.71
N PRO A 481 -13.60 -34.53 -6.19
CA PRO A 481 -13.38 -33.92 -7.49
C PRO A 481 -13.78 -34.89 -8.62
N TYR A 482 -14.77 -34.50 -9.43
CA TYR A 482 -15.29 -35.31 -10.54
C TYR A 482 -15.78 -34.41 -11.69
N ASP A 483 -15.34 -34.68 -12.92
CA ASP A 483 -15.78 -34.04 -14.18
C ASP A 483 -15.43 -34.96 -15.38
N ASP A 484 -15.87 -34.63 -16.59
CA ASP A 484 -15.60 -35.44 -17.78
C ASP A 484 -14.08 -35.62 -18.01
N GLY A 485 -13.66 -36.89 -18.06
CA GLY A 485 -12.27 -37.32 -18.15
C GLY A 485 -11.39 -36.86 -16.96
N TYR A 486 -12.00 -36.56 -15.81
CA TYR A 486 -11.35 -36.05 -14.60
C TYR A 486 -11.98 -36.71 -13.37
N GLU A 487 -11.46 -37.88 -12.99
CA GLU A 487 -12.04 -38.68 -11.91
C GLU A 487 -10.97 -39.48 -11.14
N GLY A 488 -11.37 -39.99 -9.97
CA GLY A 488 -10.57 -40.86 -9.13
C GLY A 488 -9.16 -40.32 -8.87
N ARG A 489 -8.14 -41.18 -9.00
CA ARG A 489 -6.74 -40.82 -8.73
C ARG A 489 -6.24 -39.64 -9.57
N TYR A 490 -6.75 -39.47 -10.79
CA TYR A 490 -6.34 -38.36 -11.65
C TYR A 490 -6.81 -37.02 -11.06
N ALA A 491 -8.10 -36.95 -10.71
CA ALA A 491 -8.70 -35.76 -10.13
C ALA A 491 -8.14 -35.41 -8.74
N GLU A 492 -7.93 -36.43 -7.89
CA GLU A 492 -7.30 -36.28 -6.59
C GLU A 492 -5.87 -35.72 -6.73
N ALA A 493 -5.08 -36.26 -7.66
CA ALA A 493 -3.70 -35.85 -7.87
C ALA A 493 -3.56 -34.43 -8.44
N ASP A 494 -4.43 -34.00 -9.37
CA ASP A 494 -4.39 -32.62 -9.87
C ASP A 494 -4.78 -31.60 -8.80
N ALA A 495 -5.81 -31.87 -8.01
CA ALA A 495 -6.19 -31.01 -6.90
C ALA A 495 -5.09 -30.92 -5.82
N PHE A 496 -4.49 -32.07 -5.47
CA PHE A 496 -3.34 -32.11 -4.57
C PHE A 496 -2.17 -31.27 -5.09
N LYS A 497 -1.88 -31.37 -6.40
CA LYS A 497 -0.82 -30.61 -7.05
C LYS A 497 -1.11 -29.11 -7.07
N ALA A 498 -2.34 -28.71 -7.34
CA ALA A 498 -2.76 -27.31 -7.31
C ALA A 498 -2.57 -26.67 -5.92
N LEU A 499 -2.86 -27.41 -4.84
CA LEU A 499 -2.62 -26.95 -3.46
C LEU A 499 -1.14 -26.85 -3.12
N GLU A 500 -0.33 -27.83 -3.57
CA GLU A 500 1.13 -27.80 -3.42
C GLU A 500 1.73 -26.57 -4.13
N GLU A 501 1.25 -26.26 -5.34
CA GLU A 501 1.65 -25.09 -6.12
C GLU A 501 1.35 -23.79 -5.36
N LEU A 502 0.14 -23.63 -4.82
CA LEU A 502 -0.22 -22.42 -4.07
C LEU A 502 0.60 -22.23 -2.81
N ARG A 503 0.88 -23.33 -2.10
CA ARG A 503 1.78 -23.29 -0.94
C ARG A 503 3.18 -22.86 -1.30
N ALA A 504 3.71 -23.37 -2.41
CA ALA A 504 5.01 -22.94 -2.93
C ALA A 504 5.02 -21.43 -3.30
N ASP A 505 3.88 -20.90 -3.74
CA ASP A 505 3.68 -19.47 -4.03
C ASP A 505 3.40 -18.62 -2.76
N GLY A 506 3.52 -19.18 -1.55
CA GLY A 506 3.33 -18.47 -0.29
C GLY A 506 1.86 -18.26 0.13
N VAL A 507 0.94 -19.04 -0.42
CA VAL A 507 -0.50 -19.01 -0.08
C VAL A 507 -0.84 -20.20 0.81
N ALA A 508 -1.43 -19.94 1.98
CA ALA A 508 -1.85 -20.98 2.89
C ALA A 508 -3.16 -21.57 2.36
N CYS A 509 -3.37 -22.87 2.58
CA CYS A 509 -4.59 -23.55 2.16
C CYS A 509 -5.22 -24.26 3.34
N LEU A 510 -6.52 -24.03 3.55
CA LEU A 510 -7.36 -24.70 4.52
C LEU A 510 -8.58 -25.29 3.81
N CYS A 511 -8.76 -26.61 3.90
CA CYS A 511 -9.88 -27.29 3.27
C CYS A 511 -10.87 -27.74 4.34
N LEU A 512 -12.11 -27.24 4.29
CA LEU A 512 -13.17 -27.58 5.23
C LEU A 512 -14.24 -28.37 4.49
N ALA A 513 -14.51 -29.57 4.99
CA ALA A 513 -15.60 -30.39 4.52
C ALA A 513 -16.74 -30.36 5.53
N ILE A 514 -17.91 -29.90 5.10
CA ILE A 514 -19.09 -29.74 5.95
C ILE A 514 -20.20 -30.61 5.38
N GLY A 515 -20.81 -31.44 6.23
CA GLY A 515 -21.82 -32.42 5.86
C GLY A 515 -21.28 -33.85 5.87
N THR A 516 -21.51 -34.59 4.79
CA THR A 516 -21.35 -36.06 4.73
C THR A 516 -19.96 -36.55 4.28
N ALA A 517 -18.94 -35.71 4.31
CA ALA A 517 -17.60 -36.06 3.84
C ALA A 517 -16.86 -37.03 4.78
N THR A 518 -16.10 -37.97 4.21
CA THR A 518 -15.26 -38.92 4.96
C THR A 518 -13.80 -38.47 4.99
N THR A 519 -13.14 -38.68 6.14
CA THR A 519 -11.74 -38.25 6.38
C THR A 519 -10.74 -38.84 5.38
N ASP A 520 -10.98 -40.06 4.88
CA ASP A 520 -10.07 -40.73 3.96
C ASP A 520 -10.04 -40.10 2.56
N SER A 521 -11.19 -39.66 2.04
CA SER A 521 -11.27 -38.94 0.75
C SER A 521 -10.58 -37.59 0.84
N LEU A 522 -10.81 -36.86 1.93
CA LEU A 522 -10.17 -35.56 2.18
C LEU A 522 -8.66 -35.67 2.25
N ARG A 523 -8.13 -36.73 2.88
CA ARG A 523 -6.68 -36.94 2.96
C ARG A 523 -6.04 -37.17 1.60
N ARG A 524 -6.73 -37.84 0.67
CA ARG A 524 -6.21 -38.08 -0.69
C ARG A 524 -6.14 -36.80 -1.53
N VAL A 525 -7.15 -35.96 -1.43
CA VAL A 525 -7.26 -34.70 -2.21
C VAL A 525 -6.49 -33.55 -1.56
N PHE A 526 -6.68 -33.36 -0.26
CA PHE A 526 -6.23 -32.21 0.51
C PHE A 526 -5.01 -32.48 1.38
N GLY A 527 -4.41 -33.67 1.33
CA GLY A 527 -3.30 -34.05 2.22
C GLY A 527 -2.05 -33.16 2.14
N SER A 528 -1.94 -32.30 1.13
CA SER A 528 -0.92 -31.25 1.02
C SER A 528 -1.32 -29.96 1.71
N ALA A 529 -2.48 -29.86 2.35
CA ALA A 529 -3.05 -28.70 3.03
C ALA A 529 -3.60 -29.11 4.41
N SER A 530 -3.80 -28.13 5.30
CA SER A 530 -4.56 -28.38 6.54
C SER A 530 -6.03 -28.64 6.15
N TYR A 531 -6.64 -29.68 6.74
CA TYR A 531 -8.04 -30.02 6.46
C TYR A 531 -8.81 -30.35 7.74
N ALA A 532 -10.13 -30.14 7.71
CA ALA A 532 -11.03 -30.53 8.79
C ALA A 532 -12.40 -30.95 8.22
N CYS A 533 -13.07 -31.89 8.90
CA CYS A 533 -14.41 -32.35 8.55
C CYS A 533 -15.33 -32.26 9.77
N ALA A 534 -16.58 -31.87 9.55
CA ALA A 534 -17.64 -31.89 10.55
C ALA A 534 -19.02 -31.91 9.87
N ALA A 535 -20.07 -32.28 10.61
CA ALA A 535 -21.43 -32.18 10.08
C ALA A 535 -21.86 -30.71 9.95
N THR A 536 -21.48 -29.88 10.92
CA THR A 536 -21.82 -28.45 10.95
C THR A 536 -20.61 -27.56 11.17
N LEU A 537 -20.69 -26.28 10.74
CA LEU A 537 -19.65 -25.30 11.03
C LEU A 537 -19.45 -25.09 12.54
N ALA A 538 -20.53 -25.16 13.33
CA ALA A 538 -20.51 -24.91 14.77
C ALA A 538 -19.59 -25.88 15.53
N GLU A 539 -19.41 -27.11 15.03
CA GLU A 539 -18.47 -28.09 15.57
C GLU A 539 -17.00 -27.72 15.30
N LEU A 540 -16.73 -27.01 14.20
CA LEU A 540 -15.39 -26.54 13.84
C LEU A 540 -15.04 -25.20 14.49
N SER A 541 -16.04 -24.37 14.79
CA SER A 541 -15.88 -23.03 15.37
C SER A 541 -14.94 -23.00 16.59
N PRO A 542 -15.00 -23.92 17.57
CA PRO A 542 -14.10 -23.94 18.72
C PRO A 542 -12.62 -24.17 18.38
N ARG A 543 -12.29 -24.68 17.19
CA ARG A 543 -10.91 -25.00 16.78
C ARG A 543 -10.45 -24.19 15.56
N MET A 544 -11.24 -23.24 15.10
CA MET A 544 -10.96 -22.49 13.87
C MET A 544 -9.67 -21.65 13.97
N ASP A 545 -9.35 -21.14 15.15
CA ASP A 545 -8.10 -20.42 15.40
C ASP A 545 -6.86 -21.32 15.23
N GLU A 546 -6.93 -22.54 15.76
CA GLU A 546 -5.88 -23.54 15.59
C GLU A 546 -5.68 -23.90 14.11
N LEU A 547 -6.78 -24.12 13.38
CA LEU A 547 -6.75 -24.48 11.95
C LEU A 547 -6.18 -23.37 11.07
N PHE A 548 -6.56 -22.11 11.33
CA PHE A 548 -6.01 -20.97 10.58
C PHE A 548 -4.52 -20.79 10.88
N LEU A 549 -4.14 -20.85 12.16
CA LEU A 549 -2.75 -20.68 12.58
C LEU A 549 -1.86 -21.85 12.12
N SER A 550 -2.36 -23.09 12.10
CA SER A 550 -1.59 -24.24 11.57
C SER A 550 -1.33 -24.05 10.08
N SER A 551 -2.37 -23.72 9.31
CA SER A 551 -2.28 -23.48 7.87
C SER A 551 -1.27 -22.38 7.53
N LEU A 552 -1.27 -21.29 8.30
CA LEU A 552 -0.35 -20.17 8.11
C LEU A 552 1.08 -20.49 8.57
N ARG A 553 1.27 -21.25 9.65
CA ARG A 553 2.59 -21.67 10.13
C ARG A 553 3.26 -22.67 9.21
N GLU A 554 2.48 -23.52 8.57
CA GLU A 554 2.98 -24.50 7.61
C GLU A 554 3.64 -23.86 6.38
N LEU A 555 3.33 -22.60 6.06
CA LEU A 555 4.08 -21.80 5.08
C LEU A 555 5.43 -21.30 5.60
N ALA A 556 5.50 -20.99 6.90
CA ALA A 556 6.68 -20.40 7.53
C ALA A 556 7.75 -21.44 7.88
N ALA A 557 7.41 -22.73 7.88
CA ALA A 557 8.37 -23.80 8.10
C ALA A 557 9.31 -23.92 6.88
N PRO A 558 10.64 -23.84 7.05
CA PRO A 558 11.56 -24.14 5.96
C PRO A 558 11.29 -25.56 5.48
N ARG A 559 11.13 -25.75 4.17
CA ARG A 559 11.05 -27.07 3.55
C ARG A 559 12.20 -27.91 4.10
N SER A 560 11.92 -28.92 4.92
CA SER A 560 12.92 -29.96 5.10
C SER A 560 13.11 -30.55 3.72
N ALA A 561 14.31 -30.40 3.17
CA ALA A 561 14.75 -31.24 2.08
C ALA A 561 14.68 -32.66 2.63
N ARG A 562 13.54 -33.33 2.44
CA ARG A 562 13.50 -34.79 2.54
C ARG A 562 14.37 -35.27 1.40
N GLY A 563 15.59 -35.65 1.79
CA GLY A 563 16.53 -36.30 0.92
C GLY A 563 16.03 -37.67 0.47
N GLU A 564 16.62 -38.05 -0.66
CA GLU A 564 16.63 -39.36 -1.33
C GLU A 564 15.41 -39.73 -2.17
#